data_AF-A0A6B3HMB1-F1
#
_entry.id   AF-A0A6B3HMB1-F1
#
_cell.length_a   1.000
_cell.length_b   1.000
_cell.length_c   1.000
_cell.angle_alpha   90.00
_cell.angle_beta   90.00
_cell.angle_gamma   90.00
#
_symmetry.space_group_name_H-M   'P 1'
#
loop_
_entity.id
_entity.type
_entity.pdbx_description
1 polymer ?
#
loop_
_entity_poly.entity_id
_entity_poly.type
_entity_poly.pdbx_seq_one_letter_code
_entity_poly.pdbx_strand_id
1 'polypeptide(L)'
;HVGGDIDFDAAGNLYLTTGDDTNPFESSGYAPIDERTDRNPQFDAQRSSGNTNDLRGKLLRIKPTADGGYTVPSGNLFAPGTAGTRPEIYAMGFR
;
A
#
# COMPACT_ATOMS: atom_id res chain seq x y z
N HIS A 1 6.54 1.44 -9.71
CA HIS A 1 7.48 2.26 -8.90
C HIS A 1 7.90 1.52 -7.64
N VAL A 2 9.06 1.88 -7.06
CA VAL A 2 9.52 1.31 -5.77
C VAL A 2 9.46 2.38 -4.68
N GLY A 3 9.01 1.97 -3.49
CA GLY A 3 9.07 2.79 -2.27
C GLY A 3 10.17 2.27 -1.33
N GLY A 4 10.00 2.46 -0.03
CA GLY A 4 10.87 1.85 0.97
C GLY A 4 11.47 2.82 1.98
N ASP A 5 10.97 4.06 2.04
CA ASP A 5 11.33 4.96 3.14
C ASP A 5 10.71 4.47 4.45
N ILE A 6 11.49 4.59 5.53
CA ILE A 6 11.19 4.04 6.85
C ILE A 6 11.54 5.07 7.92
N ASP A 7 10.59 5.35 8.81
CA ASP A 7 10.83 6.22 9.97
C ASP A 7 10.03 5.77 11.20
N PHE A 8 10.43 6.24 12.39
CA PHE A 8 9.74 5.99 13.65
C PHE A 8 9.32 7.30 14.32
N ASP A 9 8.07 7.36 14.81
CA ASP A 9 7.64 8.46 15.67
C ASP A 9 8.06 8.26 17.14
N ALA A 10 7.86 9.31 17.95
CA ALA A 10 8.16 9.29 19.38
C ALA A 10 7.33 8.28 20.20
N ALA A 11 6.25 7.74 19.65
CA ALA A 11 5.43 6.71 20.28
C ALA A 11 5.86 5.27 19.87
N GLY A 12 6.89 5.16 19.03
CA GLY A 12 7.44 3.90 18.53
C GLY A 12 6.60 3.28 17.41
N ASN A 13 5.77 4.07 16.72
CA ASN A 13 5.11 3.58 15.50
C ASN A 13 6.09 3.66 14.32
N LEU A 14 6.15 2.59 13.55
CA LEU A 14 6.85 2.50 12.29
C LEU A 14 5.98 3.07 11.17
N TYR A 15 6.55 3.98 10.39
CA TYR A 15 6.02 4.48 9.14
C TYR A 15 6.84 3.87 8.00
N LEU A 16 6.15 3.31 7.00
CA LEU A 16 6.78 2.69 5.84
C LEU A 16 6.04 3.11 4.57
N THR A 17 6.77 3.62 3.59
CA THR A 17 6.20 3.90 2.26
C THR A 17 6.38 2.72 1.33
N THR A 18 5.37 2.45 0.51
CA THR A 18 5.43 1.44 -0.55
C THR A 18 5.08 2.06 -1.90
N GLY A 19 5.83 1.71 -2.93
CA GLY A 19 5.51 2.05 -4.30
C GLY A 19 4.31 1.25 -4.81
N ASP A 20 3.70 1.71 -5.90
CA ASP A 20 2.54 1.04 -6.53
C ASP A 20 2.90 -0.27 -7.24
N ASP A 21 4.20 -0.48 -7.50
CA ASP A 21 4.74 -1.59 -8.29
C ASP A 21 4.10 -1.72 -9.69
N THR A 22 3.47 -0.67 -10.24
CA THR A 22 2.84 -0.70 -11.57
C THR A 22 3.86 -0.42 -12.66
N ASN A 23 3.75 -1.18 -13.76
CA ASN A 23 4.54 -0.97 -14.96
C ASN A 23 3.89 0.16 -15.79
N PRO A 24 4.58 1.29 -16.02
CA PRO A 24 4.02 2.44 -16.74
C PRO A 24 4.16 2.32 -18.27
N PHE A 25 4.87 1.30 -18.77
CA PHE A 25 5.10 1.11 -20.20
C PHE A 25 3.87 0.50 -20.88
N GLU A 26 3.88 0.49 -22.23
CA GLU A 26 2.78 -0.06 -23.06
C GLU A 26 1.39 0.53 -22.79
N SER A 27 1.34 1.69 -22.13
CA SER A 27 0.11 2.40 -21.75
C SER A 27 -0.22 3.58 -22.69
N SER A 28 0.61 3.83 -23.72
CA SER A 28 0.45 4.91 -24.71
C SER A 28 0.24 6.31 -24.11
N GLY A 29 0.84 6.59 -22.95
CA GLY A 29 0.70 7.86 -22.23
C GLY A 29 -0.54 7.99 -21.35
N TYR A 30 -1.38 6.94 -21.28
CA TYR A 30 -2.55 6.86 -20.40
C TYR A 30 -2.21 6.13 -19.09
N ALA A 31 -3.17 6.13 -18.16
CA ALA A 31 -3.07 5.31 -16.95
C ALA A 31 -2.95 3.82 -17.33
N PRO A 32 -2.01 3.07 -16.72
CA PRO A 32 -1.86 1.63 -16.99
C PRO A 32 -3.08 0.87 -16.45
N ILE A 33 -4.01 0.50 -17.32
CA ILE A 33 -5.21 -0.27 -17.00
C ILE A 33 -5.36 -1.34 -18.08
N ASP A 34 -4.97 -2.56 -17.76
CA ASP A 34 -4.96 -3.69 -18.71
C ASP A 34 -5.56 -4.94 -18.06
N GLU A 35 -6.88 -5.10 -18.21
CA GLU A 35 -7.68 -6.15 -17.57
C GLU A 35 -7.61 -7.51 -18.30
N ARG A 36 -6.79 -7.63 -19.35
CA ARG A 36 -6.65 -8.88 -20.10
C ARG A 36 -6.10 -10.00 -19.22
N THR A 37 -6.79 -11.14 -19.21
CA THR A 37 -6.46 -12.26 -18.31
C THR A 37 -5.19 -13.02 -18.69
N ASP A 38 -4.69 -12.85 -19.91
CA ASP A 38 -3.43 -13.41 -20.42
C ASP A 38 -2.23 -12.45 -20.28
N ARG A 39 -2.46 -11.25 -19.74
CA ARG A 39 -1.43 -10.23 -19.52
C ARG A 39 -0.78 -10.39 -18.16
N ASN A 40 0.48 -9.97 -18.05
CA ASN A 40 1.12 -9.80 -16.74
C ASN A 40 0.35 -8.74 -15.91
N PRO A 41 -0.13 -9.06 -14.69
CA PRO A 41 -0.90 -8.13 -13.85
C PRO A 41 -0.16 -6.83 -13.52
N GLN A 42 1.16 -6.76 -13.70
CA GLN A 42 1.91 -5.55 -13.41
C GLN A 42 1.47 -4.34 -14.25
N PHE A 43 0.85 -4.58 -15.41
CA PHE A 43 0.33 -3.57 -16.34
C PHE A 43 -1.06 -3.03 -15.96
N ASP A 44 -1.69 -3.57 -14.92
CA ASP A 44 -2.96 -3.04 -14.39
C ASP A 44 -2.73 -2.33 -13.05
N ALA A 45 -2.95 -1.01 -13.03
CA ALA A 45 -2.82 -0.17 -11.84
C ALA A 45 -3.97 -0.33 -10.85
N GLN A 46 -5.08 -0.94 -11.24
CA GLN A 46 -6.25 -1.11 -10.35
C GLN A 46 -5.94 -2.00 -9.14
N ARG A 47 -4.92 -2.85 -9.24
CA ARG A 47 -4.52 -3.77 -8.17
C ARG A 47 -3.86 -3.09 -6.96
N SER A 48 -3.32 -1.88 -7.09
CA SER A 48 -2.35 -1.32 -6.12
C SER A 48 -2.84 -0.03 -5.44
N SER A 49 -2.39 1.17 -5.86
CA SER A 49 -2.50 2.40 -5.07
C SER A 49 -3.93 2.73 -4.61
N GLY A 50 -4.92 2.49 -5.48
CA GLY A 50 -6.34 2.70 -5.19
C GLY A 50 -7.04 1.52 -4.49
N ASN A 51 -6.40 0.36 -4.40
CA ASN A 51 -6.96 -0.83 -3.77
C ASN A 51 -6.75 -0.77 -2.26
N THR A 52 -7.86 -0.75 -1.51
CA THR A 52 -7.88 -0.69 -0.05
C THR A 52 -7.44 -2.00 0.61
N ASN A 53 -7.47 -3.11 -0.12
CA ASN A 53 -7.08 -4.43 0.36
C ASN A 53 -5.62 -4.81 -0.01
N ASP A 54 -4.86 -3.85 -0.55
CA ASP A 54 -3.48 -4.03 -1.01
C ASP A 54 -2.54 -3.03 -0.32
N LEU A 55 -1.33 -3.47 0.02
CA LEU A 55 -0.35 -2.67 0.76
C LEU A 55 0.60 -1.86 -0.13
N ARG A 56 0.48 -1.95 -1.47
CA ARG A 56 1.29 -1.16 -2.43
C ARG A 56 0.68 0.21 -2.69
N GLY A 57 1.54 1.20 -2.93
CA GLY A 57 1.14 2.59 -3.13
C GLY A 57 0.55 3.22 -1.86
N LYS A 58 1.11 2.88 -0.69
CA LYS A 58 0.61 3.24 0.63
C LYS A 58 1.68 3.91 1.49
N LEU A 59 1.22 4.72 2.44
CA LEU A 59 1.93 4.99 3.68
C LEU A 59 1.33 4.08 4.74
N LEU A 60 2.13 3.14 5.23
CA LEU A 60 1.74 2.19 6.27
C LEU A 60 2.17 2.72 7.64
N ARG A 61 1.35 2.48 8.65
CA ARG A 61 1.67 2.78 10.05
C ARG A 61 1.32 1.60 10.94
N ILE A 62 2.34 1.00 11.55
CA ILE A 62 2.23 -0.14 12.46
C ILE A 62 3.09 0.08 13.70
N LYS A 63 2.88 -0.69 14.76
CA LYS A 63 3.73 -0.68 15.95
C LYS A 63 4.35 -2.06 16.17
N PRO A 64 5.64 -2.25 15.85
CA PRO A 64 6.34 -3.50 16.10
C PRO A 64 6.28 -3.91 17.57
N THR A 65 6.24 -5.21 17.82
CA THR A 65 6.20 -5.80 19.17
C THR A 65 7.53 -6.46 19.51
N ALA A 66 7.91 -6.43 20.79
CA ALA A 66 9.17 -7.02 21.25
C ALA A 66 9.24 -8.54 21.01
N ASP A 67 8.09 -9.22 21.09
CA ASP A 67 7.96 -10.66 20.85
C ASP A 67 7.93 -11.03 19.34
N GLY A 68 8.13 -10.04 18.46
CA GLY A 68 7.97 -10.17 17.02
C GLY A 68 6.52 -9.92 16.57
N GLY A 69 6.37 -9.53 15.30
CA GLY A 69 5.08 -9.08 14.75
C GLY A 69 4.83 -7.59 14.96
N TYR A 70 3.56 -7.18 14.84
CA TYR A 70 3.14 -5.80 15.01
C TYR A 70 1.68 -5.68 15.48
N THR A 71 1.35 -4.51 15.98
CA THR A 71 -0.03 -4.05 16.24
C THR A 71 -0.39 -2.90 15.31
N VAL A 72 -1.68 -2.63 15.15
CA VAL A 72 -2.18 -1.50 14.37
C VAL A 72 -2.62 -0.38 15.31
N PRO A 73 -1.96 0.80 15.28
CA PRO A 73 -2.38 1.96 16.06
C PRO A 73 -3.75 2.48 15.63
N SER A 74 -4.49 3.07 16.58
CA SER A 74 -5.73 3.78 16.27
C SER A 74 -5.49 5.03 15.41
N GLY A 75 -6.48 5.41 14.61
CA GLY A 75 -6.38 6.59 13.73
C GLY A 75 -5.67 6.34 12.40
N ASN A 76 -5.46 5.07 12.02
CA ASN A 76 -5.22 4.71 10.62
C ASN A 76 -6.48 4.95 9.78
N LEU A 77 -6.32 4.98 8.46
CA LEU A 77 -7.41 5.29 7.51
C LEU A 77 -8.59 4.32 7.65
N PHE A 78 -8.30 3.06 7.98
CA PHE A 78 -9.30 2.02 8.20
C PHE A 78 -9.18 1.45 9.61
N ALA A 79 -10.32 1.23 10.25
CA ALA A 79 -10.37 0.55 11.53
C ALA A 79 -10.11 -0.96 11.34
N PRO A 80 -9.51 -1.65 12.33
CA PRO A 80 -9.41 -3.10 12.31
C PRO A 80 -10.78 -3.77 12.12
N GLY A 81 -10.86 -4.71 11.17
CA GLY A 81 -12.10 -5.42 10.85
C GLY A 81 -12.99 -4.73 9.80
N THR A 82 -12.63 -3.54 9.30
CA THR A 82 -13.34 -2.94 8.17
C THR A 82 -13.23 -3.83 6.92
N ALA A 83 -14.37 -4.28 6.40
CA ALA A 83 -14.43 -5.24 5.30
C ALA A 83 -13.72 -4.72 4.03
N GLY A 84 -12.88 -5.56 3.42
CA GLY A 84 -12.18 -5.22 2.18
C GLY A 84 -11.06 -4.19 2.35
N THR A 85 -10.55 -4.00 3.56
CA THR A 85 -9.50 -3.02 3.84
C THR A 85 -8.35 -3.60 4.64
N ARG A 86 -7.17 -2.99 4.50
CA ARG A 86 -5.98 -3.26 5.30
C ARG A 86 -5.85 -2.18 6.39
N PRO A 87 -5.93 -2.53 7.68
CA PRO A 87 -5.91 -1.56 8.77
C PRO A 87 -4.54 -0.89 8.96
N GLU A 88 -3.48 -1.42 8.36
CA GLU A 88 -2.12 -0.84 8.35
C GLU A 88 -2.04 0.47 7.55
N ILE A 89 -3.00 0.73 6.65
CA ILE A 89 -3.01 1.89 5.76
C ILE A 89 -3.26 3.17 6.57
N TYR A 90 -2.27 4.06 6.61
CA TYR A 90 -2.41 5.40 7.17
C TYR A 90 -2.82 6.42 6.09
N ALA A 91 -2.26 6.27 4.88
CA ALA A 91 -2.69 7.00 3.69
C ALA A 91 -2.49 6.14 2.43
N MET A 92 -3.20 6.47 1.35
CA MET A 92 -3.19 5.70 0.10
C MET A 92 -3.20 6.58 -1.15
N GLY A 93 -2.87 5.99 -2.30
CA GLY A 93 -2.86 6.67 -3.60
C GLY A 93 -1.47 7.06 -4.11
N PHE A 94 -0.40 6.67 -3.41
CA PHE A 94 0.97 6.97 -3.80
C PHE A 94 1.42 6.12 -4.99
N ARG A 95 2.26 6.70 -5.85
CA ARG A 95 2.86 6.08 -7.03
C ARG A 95 4.31 6.50 -7.12
#